data_AF-A0A098GI30-F1
#
_entry.id   AF-A0A098GI30-F1
#
_cell.length_a   1.000
_cell.length_b   1.000
_cell.length_c   1.000
_cell.angle_alpha   90.00
_cell.angle_beta   90.00
_cell.angle_gamma   90.00
#
_symmetry.space_group_name_H-M   'P 1'
#
loop_
_entity.id
_entity.type
_entity.pdbx_description
1 polymer ?
#
loop_
_entity_poly.entity_id
_entity_poly.type
_entity_poly.pdbx_seq_one_letter_code
_entity_poly.pdbx_strand_id
1 'polypeptide(L)'
;MPYYLYIPIAQKNIPANLRSTIKQWVDIEKKRNKDVIVTYLGDKGLINLPQHAKIYVLAPGQAIETPQFLRKVPTKLALGFESTARQFYLSLNPAQQIFVPDIVTNMVADGLFVKNDEHGQQSKTGYNLRIKLFFFDAKKQAQRLAEVFYELLSEQAPRDEEMRALNNIRLDYYPNYTIQGPRKINEQPDHKYTQTTPTKRTKDIRDSIYNNEVCKPVLTLEQVKLAIDEYNRYKSSRCCGLSGLLGLNGLFSSDESTYAIRALNGASCDTTRFEIAQRYMRKYPENKFAECLHPFIDRAREANNSQYWHMPSNQI
;
A
#
# COMPACT_ATOMS: atom_id res chain seq x y z
N MET A 1 18.45 -5.87 -11.39
CA MET A 1 17.96 -6.97 -10.53
C MET A 1 16.93 -7.77 -11.32
N PRO A 2 17.09 -9.10 -11.43
CA PRO A 2 16.25 -9.95 -12.27
C PRO A 2 14.82 -10.04 -11.73
N TYR A 3 13.87 -10.19 -12.66
CA TYR A 3 12.45 -10.40 -12.42
C TYR A 3 12.15 -11.86 -12.72
N TYR A 4 11.55 -12.57 -11.78
CA TYR A 4 11.16 -13.96 -11.99
C TYR A 4 9.71 -14.00 -12.43
N LEU A 5 9.42 -14.62 -13.57
CA LEU A 5 8.06 -14.86 -14.05
C LEU A 5 7.78 -16.36 -13.90
N TYR A 6 6.96 -16.72 -12.91
CA TYR A 6 6.48 -18.07 -12.68
C TYR A 6 5.16 -18.31 -13.40
N ILE A 7 5.11 -19.37 -14.19
CA ILE A 7 3.91 -19.80 -14.93
C ILE A 7 3.51 -21.19 -14.40
N PRO A 8 2.34 -21.33 -13.76
CA PRO A 8 1.87 -22.57 -13.14
C PRO A 8 1.32 -23.57 -14.19
N ILE A 9 1.99 -23.66 -15.33
CA ILE A 9 1.68 -24.59 -16.43
C ILE A 9 3.02 -25.06 -16.99
N ALA A 10 3.17 -26.38 -17.17
CA ALA A 10 4.36 -26.95 -17.79
C ALA A 10 4.55 -26.39 -19.21
N GLN A 11 5.77 -26.08 -19.62
CA GLN A 11 6.07 -25.40 -20.88
C GLN A 11 5.43 -26.05 -22.12
N LYS A 12 5.37 -27.39 -22.13
CA LYS A 12 4.75 -28.21 -23.20
C LYS A 12 3.23 -28.03 -23.31
N ASN A 13 2.56 -27.67 -22.22
CA ASN A 13 1.09 -27.59 -22.13
C ASN A 13 0.57 -26.17 -22.32
N ILE A 14 1.44 -25.19 -22.59
CA ILE A 14 1.06 -23.79 -22.75
C ILE A 14 0.41 -23.55 -24.11
N PRO A 15 -0.82 -23.03 -24.14
CA PRO A 15 -1.49 -22.66 -25.38
C PRO A 15 -0.70 -21.64 -26.22
N ALA A 16 -0.78 -21.75 -27.54
CA ALA A 16 -0.02 -20.92 -28.47
C ALA A 16 -0.27 -19.41 -28.29
N ASN A 17 -1.53 -19.03 -28.03
CA ASN A 17 -1.90 -17.64 -27.73
C ASN A 17 -1.15 -17.13 -26.48
N LEU A 18 -1.22 -17.86 -25.36
CA LEU A 18 -0.56 -17.51 -24.12
C LEU A 18 0.97 -17.44 -24.29
N ARG A 19 1.56 -18.38 -25.04
CA ARG A 19 3.00 -18.38 -25.35
C ARG A 19 3.41 -17.11 -26.09
N SER A 20 2.63 -16.67 -27.08
CA SER A 20 2.89 -15.43 -27.82
C SER A 20 2.82 -14.20 -26.90
N THR A 21 1.86 -14.18 -25.98
CA THR A 21 1.66 -13.04 -25.08
C THR A 21 2.73 -12.97 -24.00
N ILE A 22 3.19 -14.11 -23.47
CA ILE A 22 4.34 -14.18 -22.57
C ILE A 22 5.59 -13.63 -23.26
N LYS A 23 5.87 -14.06 -24.50
CA LYS A 23 7.02 -13.56 -25.27
C LYS A 23 6.97 -12.05 -25.45
N GLN A 24 5.82 -11.51 -25.88
CA GLN A 24 5.63 -10.07 -26.02
C GLN A 24 5.87 -9.31 -24.70
N TRP A 25 5.38 -9.84 -23.57
CA TRP A 25 5.59 -9.22 -22.27
C TRP A 25 7.07 -9.21 -21.86
N VAL A 26 7.76 -10.35 -22.04
CA VAL A 26 9.20 -10.47 -21.78
C VAL A 26 9.98 -9.47 -22.64
N ASP A 27 9.66 -9.36 -23.92
CA ASP A 27 10.33 -8.44 -24.85
C ASP A 27 10.13 -6.97 -24.44
N ILE A 28 8.94 -6.61 -23.98
CA ILE A 28 8.64 -5.26 -23.46
C ILE A 28 9.47 -4.96 -22.21
N GLU A 29 9.57 -5.89 -21.27
CA GLU A 29 10.34 -5.68 -20.04
C GLU A 29 11.86 -5.69 -20.31
N LYS A 30 12.33 -6.50 -21.26
CA LYS A 30 13.74 -6.45 -21.74
C LYS A 30 14.09 -5.10 -22.35
N LYS A 31 13.20 -4.52 -23.18
CA LYS A 31 13.35 -3.14 -23.71
C LYS A 31 13.43 -2.07 -22.62
N ARG A 32 12.98 -2.38 -21.39
CA ARG A 32 13.06 -1.50 -20.21
C ARG A 32 14.29 -1.80 -19.34
N ASN A 33 15.30 -2.48 -19.89
CA ASN A 33 16.52 -2.90 -19.19
C ASN A 33 16.23 -3.75 -17.94
N LYS A 34 15.17 -4.57 -17.98
CA LYS A 34 14.91 -5.56 -16.93
C LYS A 34 15.25 -6.93 -17.46
N ASP A 35 16.07 -7.64 -16.68
CA ASP A 35 16.33 -9.05 -16.91
C ASP A 35 15.15 -9.87 -16.38
N VAL A 36 14.62 -10.76 -17.21
CA VAL A 36 13.40 -11.54 -16.92
C VAL A 36 13.72 -13.02 -17.06
N ILE A 37 13.66 -13.73 -15.95
CA ILE A 37 13.84 -15.17 -15.85
C ILE A 37 12.45 -15.81 -15.85
N VAL A 38 12.10 -16.49 -16.94
CA VAL A 38 10.83 -17.21 -17.04
C VAL A 38 11.03 -18.63 -16.53
N THR A 39 10.21 -19.06 -15.59
CA THR A 39 10.20 -20.43 -15.06
C THR A 39 8.79 -20.99 -15.17
N TYR A 40 8.71 -22.20 -15.73
CA TYR A 40 7.48 -22.96 -15.85
C TYR A 40 7.39 -23.98 -14.73
N LEU A 41 6.18 -24.49 -14.50
CA LEU A 41 5.93 -25.59 -13.57
C LEU A 41 6.89 -26.76 -13.83
N GLY A 42 7.66 -27.14 -12.81
CA GLY A 42 8.58 -28.29 -12.83
C GLY A 42 10.01 -27.96 -13.27
N ASP A 43 10.30 -26.72 -13.68
CA ASP A 43 11.64 -26.31 -14.12
C ASP A 43 12.64 -26.13 -12.96
N LYS A 44 12.15 -26.09 -11.71
CA LYS A 44 12.96 -25.76 -10.51
C LYS A 44 13.69 -24.42 -10.60
N GLY A 45 13.12 -23.45 -11.33
CA GLY A 45 13.72 -22.14 -11.57
C GLY A 45 13.61 -21.15 -10.40
N LEU A 46 13.06 -21.56 -9.25
CA LEU A 46 12.91 -20.72 -8.06
C LEU A 46 13.97 -21.02 -6.98
N ILE A 47 14.99 -21.82 -7.29
CA ILE A 47 16.12 -22.10 -6.40
C ILE A 47 17.09 -20.89 -6.36
N ASN A 48 17.74 -20.65 -5.23
CA ASN A 48 18.79 -19.64 -5.04
C ASN A 48 18.35 -18.22 -5.38
N LEU A 49 17.12 -17.86 -5.00
CA LEU A 49 16.61 -16.52 -5.23
C LEU A 49 17.44 -15.46 -4.48
N PRO A 50 17.76 -14.33 -5.14
CA PRO A 50 18.46 -13.23 -4.49
C PRO A 50 17.60 -12.61 -3.39
N GLN A 51 18.23 -11.89 -2.44
CA GLN A 51 17.48 -11.12 -1.47
C GLN A 51 16.56 -10.10 -2.17
N HIS A 52 15.35 -9.92 -1.63
CA HIS A 52 14.31 -9.04 -2.17
C HIS A 52 13.77 -9.44 -3.56
N ALA A 53 13.96 -10.72 -3.98
CA ALA A 53 13.49 -11.22 -5.26
C ALA A 53 12.03 -10.86 -5.55
N LYS A 54 11.77 -10.40 -6.78
CA LYS A 54 10.43 -10.08 -7.28
C LYS A 54 9.96 -11.21 -8.18
N ILE A 55 8.91 -11.91 -7.74
CA ILE A 55 8.31 -13.04 -8.45
C ILE A 55 6.93 -12.61 -8.94
N TYR A 56 6.71 -12.74 -10.25
CA TYR A 56 5.46 -12.50 -10.92
C TYR A 56 4.85 -13.87 -11.17
N VAL A 57 3.72 -14.17 -10.55
CA VAL A 57 2.99 -15.42 -10.76
C VAL A 57 1.89 -15.13 -11.75
N LEU A 58 2.02 -15.67 -12.96
CA LEU A 58 1.06 -15.49 -14.03
C LEU A 58 0.09 -16.67 -14.01
N ALA A 59 -1.08 -16.50 -13.40
CA ALA A 59 -2.09 -17.55 -13.29
C ALA A 59 -3.22 -17.28 -14.33
N PRO A 60 -3.11 -17.86 -15.54
CA PRO A 60 -4.06 -17.58 -16.61
C PRO A 60 -5.36 -18.37 -16.41
N GLY A 61 -6.45 -17.84 -16.96
CA GLY A 61 -7.78 -18.48 -16.93
C GLY A 61 -8.77 -17.72 -16.06
N GLN A 62 -10.05 -17.87 -16.38
CA GLN A 62 -11.16 -17.17 -15.74
C GLN A 62 -11.58 -17.90 -14.46
N ALA A 63 -11.85 -17.16 -13.40
CA ALA A 63 -12.30 -17.77 -12.15
C ALA A 63 -13.68 -18.42 -12.32
N ILE A 64 -13.84 -19.66 -11.83
CA ILE A 64 -15.09 -20.41 -11.93
C ILE A 64 -16.19 -19.71 -11.14
N GLU A 65 -17.36 -19.49 -11.73
CA GLU A 65 -18.47 -18.85 -11.04
C GLU A 65 -18.88 -19.63 -9.79
N THR A 66 -18.76 -18.95 -8.65
CA THR A 66 -19.07 -19.53 -7.35
C THR A 66 -20.15 -18.68 -6.67
N PRO A 67 -21.19 -19.32 -6.10
CA PRO A 67 -22.18 -18.65 -5.26
C PRO A 67 -21.54 -17.80 -4.17
N GLN A 68 -22.12 -16.63 -3.89
CA GLN A 68 -21.53 -15.67 -2.95
C GLN A 68 -21.37 -16.23 -1.52
N PHE A 69 -22.28 -17.11 -1.07
CA PHE A 69 -22.21 -17.69 0.27
C PHE A 69 -20.99 -18.61 0.45
N LEU A 70 -20.55 -19.31 -0.61
CA LEU A 70 -19.38 -20.18 -0.56
C LEU A 70 -18.06 -19.41 -0.42
N ARG A 71 -18.03 -18.14 -0.86
CA ARG A 71 -16.83 -17.27 -0.76
C ARG A 71 -16.47 -16.90 0.67
N LYS A 72 -17.42 -17.02 1.61
CA LYS A 72 -17.21 -16.74 3.03
C LYS A 72 -16.80 -17.98 3.83
N VAL A 73 -16.80 -19.16 3.21
CA VAL A 73 -16.43 -20.40 3.87
C VAL A 73 -14.93 -20.36 4.20
N PRO A 74 -14.52 -20.66 5.45
CA PRO A 74 -13.11 -20.71 5.83
C PRO A 74 -12.31 -21.61 4.89
N THR A 75 -11.10 -21.18 4.54
CA THR A 75 -10.28 -21.83 3.50
C THR A 75 -10.07 -23.32 3.76
N LYS A 76 -9.71 -23.68 5.00
CA LYS A 76 -9.50 -25.09 5.40
C LYS A 76 -10.74 -25.95 5.18
N LEU A 77 -11.92 -25.41 5.49
CA LEU A 77 -13.18 -26.11 5.32
C LEU A 77 -13.54 -26.19 3.83
N ALA A 78 -13.33 -25.11 3.08
CA ALA A 78 -13.58 -25.06 1.65
C ALA A 78 -12.70 -26.03 0.85
N LEU A 79 -11.45 -26.24 1.27
CA LEU A 79 -10.54 -27.20 0.65
C LEU A 79 -10.88 -28.66 0.99
N GLY A 80 -11.60 -28.91 2.08
CA GLY A 80 -11.99 -30.25 2.52
C GLY A 80 -13.08 -30.92 1.67
N PHE A 81 -13.80 -30.15 0.85
CA PHE A 81 -14.88 -30.66 -0.01
C PHE A 81 -14.75 -30.15 -1.43
N GLU A 82 -14.86 -31.05 -2.41
CA GLU A 82 -14.71 -30.72 -3.84
C GLU A 82 -15.73 -29.64 -4.29
N SER A 83 -16.96 -29.73 -3.81
CA SER A 83 -18.04 -28.79 -4.13
C SER A 83 -17.72 -27.35 -3.74
N THR A 84 -16.99 -27.15 -2.65
CA THR A 84 -16.58 -25.83 -2.16
C THR A 84 -15.20 -25.41 -2.65
N ALA A 85 -14.31 -26.37 -2.95
CA ALA A 85 -12.96 -26.12 -3.46
C ALA A 85 -12.97 -25.52 -4.87
N ARG A 86 -14.05 -25.75 -5.65
CA ARG A 86 -14.27 -25.16 -6.98
C ARG A 86 -14.04 -23.65 -7.05
N GLN A 87 -14.26 -22.95 -5.94
CA GLN A 87 -14.04 -21.50 -5.85
C GLN A 87 -12.58 -21.06 -5.99
N PHE A 88 -11.63 -22.00 -5.92
CA PHE A 88 -10.19 -21.73 -6.04
C PHE A 88 -9.60 -22.15 -7.40
N TYR A 89 -10.44 -22.47 -8.37
CA TYR A 89 -10.02 -22.85 -9.72
C TYR A 89 -10.10 -21.68 -10.70
N LEU A 90 -9.12 -21.63 -11.59
CA LEU A 90 -9.07 -20.78 -12.78
C LEU A 90 -9.19 -21.68 -14.00
N SER A 91 -10.15 -21.41 -14.88
CA SER A 91 -10.39 -22.17 -16.11
C SER A 91 -9.76 -21.45 -17.30
N LEU A 92 -8.72 -22.01 -17.89
CA LEU A 92 -8.13 -21.51 -19.13
C LEU A 92 -8.98 -21.90 -20.34
N ASN A 93 -9.50 -23.14 -20.31
CA ASN A 93 -10.50 -23.70 -21.19
C ASN A 93 -11.18 -24.87 -20.43
N PRO A 94 -12.31 -25.43 -20.92
CA PRO A 94 -13.00 -26.51 -20.20
C PRO A 94 -12.14 -27.74 -19.88
N ALA A 95 -11.05 -27.97 -20.63
CA ALA A 95 -10.14 -29.10 -20.44
C ALA A 95 -8.89 -28.77 -19.59
N GLN A 96 -8.63 -27.49 -19.29
CA GLN A 96 -7.45 -27.03 -18.56
C GLN A 96 -7.85 -26.05 -17.47
N GLN A 97 -7.80 -26.54 -16.24
CA GLN A 97 -8.06 -25.77 -15.04
C GLN A 97 -6.79 -25.71 -14.16
N ILE A 98 -6.62 -24.59 -13.47
CA ILE A 98 -5.52 -24.35 -12.54
C ILE A 98 -6.12 -24.20 -11.16
N PHE A 99 -5.71 -25.05 -10.23
CA PHE A 99 -6.08 -24.94 -8.84
C PHE A 99 -5.07 -24.05 -8.10
N VAL A 100 -5.51 -22.92 -7.55
CA VAL A 100 -4.60 -21.95 -6.92
C VAL A 100 -3.78 -22.54 -5.76
N PRO A 101 -4.33 -23.41 -4.89
CA PRO A 101 -3.54 -24.14 -3.89
C PRO A 101 -2.34 -24.89 -4.46
N ASP A 102 -2.49 -25.55 -5.60
CA ASP A 102 -1.41 -26.32 -6.22
C ASP A 102 -0.27 -25.41 -6.68
N ILE A 103 -0.56 -24.15 -7.07
CA ILE A 103 0.46 -23.18 -7.44
C ILE A 103 1.47 -23.00 -6.30
N VAL A 104 0.99 -22.90 -5.05
CA VAL A 104 1.85 -22.73 -3.88
C VAL A 104 2.75 -23.95 -3.70
N THR A 105 2.16 -25.13 -3.64
CA THR A 105 2.88 -26.40 -3.46
C THR A 105 3.93 -26.59 -4.56
N ASN A 106 3.56 -26.26 -5.80
CA ASN A 106 4.45 -26.35 -6.95
C ASN A 106 5.59 -25.33 -6.89
N MET A 107 5.34 -24.08 -6.50
CA MET A 107 6.41 -23.09 -6.33
C MET A 107 7.41 -23.50 -5.25
N VAL A 108 6.94 -24.08 -4.15
CA VAL A 108 7.81 -24.61 -3.09
C VAL A 108 8.63 -25.80 -3.62
N ALA A 109 8.00 -26.73 -4.34
CA ALA A 109 8.70 -27.84 -5.00
C ALA A 109 9.71 -27.38 -6.06
N ASP A 110 9.42 -26.26 -6.74
CA ASP A 110 10.30 -25.60 -7.70
C ASP A 110 11.40 -24.76 -7.05
N GLY A 111 11.46 -24.71 -5.72
CA GLY A 111 12.60 -24.21 -4.96
C GLY A 111 12.43 -22.85 -4.28
N LEU A 112 11.21 -22.31 -4.16
CA LEU A 112 10.95 -20.96 -3.61
C LEU A 112 11.66 -20.63 -2.28
N PHE A 113 11.85 -21.63 -1.42
CA PHE A 113 12.55 -21.53 -0.12
C PHE A 113 13.83 -22.35 -0.07
N VAL A 114 14.44 -22.63 -1.22
CA VAL A 114 15.71 -23.35 -1.32
C VAL A 114 16.81 -22.34 -1.65
N LYS A 115 17.72 -22.16 -0.70
CA LYS A 115 18.99 -21.45 -0.90
C LYS A 115 20.13 -22.39 -0.61
N ASN A 116 20.96 -22.62 -1.59
CA ASN A 116 22.22 -23.32 -1.48
C ASN A 116 23.33 -22.26 -1.37
N ASP A 117 24.25 -22.46 -0.44
CA ASP A 117 25.49 -21.70 -0.38
C ASP A 117 26.43 -22.09 -1.53
N GLU A 118 27.59 -21.43 -1.60
CA GLU A 118 28.63 -21.68 -2.61
C GLU A 118 29.16 -23.14 -2.60
N HIS A 119 28.87 -23.89 -1.53
CA HIS A 119 29.28 -25.29 -1.33
C HIS A 119 28.10 -26.27 -1.52
N GLY A 120 26.94 -25.80 -1.95
CA GLY A 120 25.76 -26.64 -2.20
C GLY A 120 24.97 -27.04 -0.94
N GLN A 121 25.29 -26.50 0.23
CA GLN A 121 24.56 -26.74 1.48
C GLN A 121 23.43 -25.72 1.66
N GLN A 122 22.35 -26.13 2.35
CA GLN A 122 21.23 -25.23 2.59
C GLN A 122 21.63 -24.09 3.53
N SER A 123 21.58 -22.86 3.02
CA SER A 123 21.89 -21.64 3.75
C SER A 123 20.72 -21.20 4.63
N LYS A 124 20.98 -21.00 5.93
CA LYS A 124 20.05 -20.40 6.89
C LYS A 124 20.06 -18.87 6.75
N THR A 125 19.43 -18.34 5.70
CA THR A 125 19.20 -16.89 5.57
C THR A 125 17.75 -16.60 5.26
N GLY A 126 17.22 -15.54 5.84
CA GLY A 126 15.83 -15.12 5.63
C GLY A 126 15.45 -14.89 4.17
N TYR A 127 14.17 -15.05 3.88
CA TYR A 127 13.55 -14.86 2.58
C TYR A 127 12.79 -13.53 2.57
N ASN A 128 13.39 -12.53 1.94
CA ASN A 128 12.69 -11.30 1.58
C ASN A 128 12.15 -11.46 0.16
N LEU A 129 10.87 -11.80 0.01
CA LEU A 129 10.25 -12.08 -1.28
C LEU A 129 9.13 -11.10 -1.55
N ARG A 130 9.01 -10.66 -2.80
CA ARG A 130 7.83 -9.94 -3.27
C ARG A 130 7.15 -10.72 -4.38
N ILE A 131 6.02 -11.32 -4.06
CA ILE A 131 5.20 -12.09 -4.98
C ILE A 131 4.09 -11.19 -5.50
N LYS A 132 3.89 -11.20 -6.82
CA LYS A 132 2.85 -10.47 -7.53
C LYS A 132 1.98 -11.46 -8.30
N LEU A 133 0.74 -11.66 -7.84
CA LEU A 133 -0.22 -12.57 -8.45
C LEU A 133 -1.00 -11.86 -9.56
N PHE A 134 -0.92 -12.38 -10.78
CA PHE A 134 -1.70 -11.91 -11.92
C PHE A 134 -2.75 -12.95 -12.25
N PHE A 135 -3.99 -12.70 -11.82
CA PHE A 135 -5.13 -13.53 -12.17
C PHE A 135 -5.82 -12.93 -13.39
N PHE A 136 -6.02 -13.72 -14.44
CA PHE A 136 -6.73 -13.22 -15.62
C PHE A 136 -8.22 -13.28 -15.37
N ASP A 137 -8.90 -12.14 -15.52
CA ASP A 137 -10.35 -12.07 -15.45
C ASP A 137 -10.99 -12.74 -14.20
N ALA A 138 -10.31 -12.70 -13.05
CA ALA A 138 -10.82 -13.25 -11.80
C ALA A 138 -11.78 -12.28 -11.09
N LYS A 139 -11.81 -10.99 -11.49
CA LYS A 139 -12.73 -9.96 -11.01
C LYS A 139 -12.85 -9.98 -9.48
N LYS A 140 -14.07 -10.20 -8.96
CA LYS A 140 -14.41 -10.24 -7.52
C LYS A 140 -13.86 -11.46 -6.77
N GLN A 141 -13.40 -12.50 -7.48
CA GLN A 141 -12.85 -13.71 -6.86
C GLN A 141 -11.34 -13.63 -6.64
N ALA A 142 -10.64 -12.73 -7.34
CA ALA A 142 -9.20 -12.54 -7.24
C ALA A 142 -8.70 -12.36 -5.80
N GLN A 143 -9.46 -11.63 -4.98
CA GLN A 143 -9.14 -11.47 -3.56
C GLN A 143 -9.13 -12.82 -2.84
N ARG A 144 -10.18 -13.62 -3.00
CA ARG A 144 -10.32 -14.91 -2.35
C ARG A 144 -9.23 -15.89 -2.80
N LEU A 145 -8.86 -15.85 -4.08
CA LEU A 145 -7.74 -16.60 -4.65
C LEU A 145 -6.39 -16.17 -4.04
N ALA A 146 -6.17 -14.88 -3.85
CA ALA A 146 -4.95 -14.37 -3.21
C ALA A 146 -4.88 -14.75 -1.72
N GLU A 147 -6.02 -14.72 -1.01
CA GLU A 147 -6.11 -15.14 0.40
C GLU A 147 -5.71 -16.60 0.57
N VAL A 148 -6.30 -17.54 -0.19
CA VAL A 148 -5.93 -18.97 -0.09
C VAL A 148 -4.48 -19.21 -0.48
N PHE A 149 -3.97 -18.50 -1.49
CA PHE A 149 -2.57 -18.58 -1.89
C PHE A 149 -1.65 -18.17 -0.74
N TYR A 150 -1.96 -17.05 -0.08
CA TYR A 150 -1.16 -16.55 1.04
C TYR A 150 -1.21 -17.47 2.25
N GLU A 151 -2.40 -17.94 2.63
CA GLU A 151 -2.57 -18.84 3.77
C GLU A 151 -1.73 -20.10 3.60
N LEU A 152 -1.81 -20.75 2.44
CA LEU A 152 -1.03 -21.96 2.15
C LEU A 152 0.47 -21.69 2.05
N LEU A 153 0.86 -20.56 1.45
CA LEU A 153 2.28 -20.19 1.36
C LEU A 153 2.88 -19.96 2.75
N SER A 154 2.11 -19.35 3.65
CA SER A 154 2.52 -19.10 5.03
C SER A 154 2.61 -20.40 5.83
N GLU A 155 1.77 -21.39 5.54
CA GLU A 155 1.81 -22.71 6.18
C GLU A 155 3.05 -23.53 5.77
N GLN A 156 3.48 -23.38 4.50
CA GLN A 156 4.64 -24.06 3.91
C GLN A 156 5.97 -23.30 4.10
N ALA A 157 5.92 -22.03 4.51
CA ALA A 157 7.13 -21.26 4.78
C ALA A 157 7.93 -21.87 5.96
N PRO A 158 9.28 -21.78 5.95
CA PRO A 158 10.13 -22.29 7.02
C PRO A 158 9.69 -21.79 8.40
N ARG A 159 9.51 -22.71 9.35
CA ARG A 159 8.93 -22.44 10.68
C ARG A 159 9.95 -22.14 11.76
N ASP A 160 11.24 -22.31 11.48
CA ASP A 160 12.30 -21.99 12.44
C ASP A 160 12.12 -20.57 12.95
N GLU A 161 12.10 -20.37 14.27
CA GLU A 161 11.76 -19.08 14.90
C GLU A 161 12.71 -17.96 14.46
N GLU A 162 14.00 -18.26 14.31
CA GLU A 162 15.00 -17.36 13.73
C GLU A 162 14.69 -17.00 12.27
N MET A 163 14.24 -17.95 11.46
CA MET A 163 13.90 -17.73 10.05
C MET A 163 12.59 -16.96 9.88
N ARG A 164 11.60 -17.17 10.76
CA ARG A 164 10.34 -16.41 10.75
C ARG A 164 10.57 -14.91 10.95
N ALA A 165 11.46 -14.53 11.86
CA ALA A 165 11.81 -13.13 12.09
C ALA A 165 12.49 -12.49 10.86
N LEU A 166 13.19 -13.30 10.05
CA LEU A 166 13.92 -12.86 8.87
C LEU A 166 13.13 -12.99 7.54
N ASN A 167 11.94 -13.60 7.58
CA ASN A 167 11.11 -13.82 6.40
C ASN A 167 10.10 -12.68 6.21
N ASN A 168 10.25 -11.91 5.14
CA ASN A 168 9.30 -10.90 4.73
C ASN A 168 8.74 -11.25 3.35
N ILE A 169 7.60 -11.93 3.31
CA ILE A 169 6.88 -12.25 2.08
C ILE A 169 5.78 -11.21 1.87
N ARG A 170 5.99 -10.36 0.87
CA ARG A 170 4.97 -9.41 0.41
C ARG A 170 4.20 -10.00 -0.76
N LEU A 171 2.88 -10.09 -0.63
CA LEU A 171 1.98 -10.46 -1.71
C LEU A 171 1.23 -9.22 -2.22
N ASP A 172 1.26 -8.98 -3.54
CA ASP A 172 0.34 -8.05 -4.23
C ASP A 172 -0.48 -8.89 -5.24
N TYR A 173 -1.78 -8.64 -5.47
CA TYR A 173 -2.57 -9.32 -6.52
C TYR A 173 -3.21 -8.32 -7.50
N TYR A 174 -3.49 -8.80 -8.72
CA TYR A 174 -4.05 -8.00 -9.82
C TYR A 174 -5.28 -8.72 -10.42
N PRO A 175 -6.51 -8.22 -10.21
CA PRO A 175 -7.76 -8.94 -10.50
C PRO A 175 -8.21 -8.94 -11.97
N ASN A 176 -7.80 -7.92 -12.74
CA ASN A 176 -8.30 -7.64 -14.09
C ASN A 176 -7.19 -7.56 -15.14
N TYR A 177 -6.10 -8.29 -14.93
CA TYR A 177 -4.94 -8.12 -15.81
C TYR A 177 -5.10 -8.90 -17.11
N THR A 178 -5.23 -8.18 -18.22
CA THR A 178 -4.75 -8.66 -19.51
C THR A 178 -3.22 -8.60 -19.50
N ILE A 179 -2.51 -9.59 -20.06
CA ILE A 179 -1.03 -9.66 -20.10
C ILE A 179 -0.34 -8.43 -20.74
N GLN A 180 -1.09 -7.44 -21.23
CA GLN A 180 -0.59 -6.15 -21.71
C GLN A 180 0.02 -5.24 -20.61
N GLY A 181 0.80 -5.81 -19.69
CA GLY A 181 1.69 -5.12 -18.76
C GLY A 181 1.00 -4.17 -17.76
N PRO A 182 1.76 -3.64 -16.79
CA PRO A 182 1.32 -2.51 -15.97
C PRO A 182 1.34 -1.26 -16.81
N ARG A 183 0.41 -1.16 -17.75
CA ARG A 183 -0.08 0.15 -18.11
C ARG A 183 -0.81 0.65 -16.87
N LYS A 184 -0.39 1.81 -16.36
CA LYS A 184 -1.32 2.67 -15.64
C LYS A 184 -2.44 2.95 -16.64
N ILE A 185 -3.43 2.07 -16.66
CA ILE A 185 -4.76 2.47 -17.10
C ILE A 185 -5.17 3.41 -15.98
N ASN A 186 -4.93 4.71 -16.22
CA ASN A 186 -5.50 5.75 -15.39
C ASN A 186 -6.97 5.36 -15.21
N GLU A 187 -7.43 5.22 -13.95
CA GLU A 187 -8.82 4.89 -13.54
C GLU A 187 -9.17 3.46 -13.08
N GLN A 188 -8.22 2.53 -12.88
CA GLN A 188 -8.54 1.33 -12.08
C GLN A 188 -7.90 1.39 -10.67
N PRO A 189 -8.66 1.15 -9.58
CA PRO A 189 -8.10 1.18 -8.25
C PRO A 189 -7.02 0.09 -8.14
N ASP A 190 -5.82 0.48 -7.73
CA ASP A 190 -4.78 -0.43 -7.26
C ASP A 190 -5.34 -1.22 -6.05
N HIS A 191 -5.99 -2.36 -6.27
CA HIS A 191 -6.44 -3.24 -5.19
C HIS A 191 -5.25 -4.06 -4.65
N LYS A 192 -4.35 -3.38 -3.93
CA LYS A 192 -3.22 -3.97 -3.22
C LYS A 192 -3.72 -4.63 -1.94
N TYR A 193 -3.84 -5.96 -1.93
CA TYR A 193 -3.69 -6.69 -0.67
C TYR A 193 -2.22 -6.61 -0.27
N THR A 194 -1.95 -6.40 1.01
CA THR A 194 -0.61 -6.45 1.56
C THR A 194 -0.76 -7.07 2.95
N GLN A 195 -0.60 -8.38 3.06
CA GLN A 195 -0.48 -9.03 4.36
C GLN A 195 1.01 -9.06 4.71
N THR A 196 1.51 -7.91 5.11
CA THR A 196 2.78 -7.84 5.84
C THR A 196 2.46 -8.22 7.28
N THR A 197 3.22 -9.16 7.87
CA THR A 197 3.56 -9.06 9.31
C THR A 197 3.87 -7.60 9.60
N PRO A 198 3.48 -7.02 10.75
CA PRO A 198 3.46 -5.57 10.95
C PRO A 198 4.89 -5.01 11.11
N THR A 199 5.73 -5.11 10.08
CA THR A 199 6.77 -4.14 9.83
C THR A 199 6.01 -2.86 9.48
N LYS A 200 5.70 -2.08 10.53
CA LYS A 200 5.08 -0.77 10.45
C LYS A 200 5.68 -0.06 9.22
N ARG A 201 4.88 0.18 8.18
CA ARG A 201 5.38 0.88 6.97
C ARG A 201 6.00 2.18 7.45
N THR A 202 7.04 2.71 6.83
CA THR A 202 7.49 4.09 7.11
C THR A 202 6.34 5.10 7.00
N LYS A 203 5.32 4.80 6.18
CA LYS A 203 4.05 5.54 6.12
C LYS A 203 3.17 5.33 7.36
N ASP A 204 3.04 4.13 7.89
CA ASP A 204 2.24 3.84 9.09
C ASP A 204 2.99 4.24 10.38
N ILE A 205 4.33 4.21 10.38
CA ILE A 205 5.20 4.83 11.39
C ILE A 205 5.01 6.34 11.33
N ARG A 206 5.09 6.96 10.15
CA ARG A 206 4.77 8.38 9.97
C ARG A 206 3.36 8.69 10.45
N ASP A 207 2.34 7.94 10.01
CA ASP A 207 0.96 8.15 10.43
C ASP A 207 0.79 7.87 11.94
N SER A 208 1.58 6.98 12.57
CA SER A 208 1.59 6.77 14.02
C SER A 208 2.35 7.86 14.80
N ILE A 209 3.40 8.46 14.22
CA ILE A 209 4.07 9.66 14.74
C ILE A 209 3.10 10.83 14.64
N TYR A 210 2.40 11.00 13.52
CA TYR A 210 1.43 12.07 13.32
C TYR A 210 0.12 11.90 14.11
N ASN A 211 -0.19 10.68 14.57
CA ASN A 211 -1.36 10.38 15.42
C ASN A 211 -1.03 10.22 16.91
N ASN A 212 0.25 10.21 17.30
CA ASN A 212 0.64 10.31 18.70
C ASN A 212 0.46 11.77 19.14
N GLU A 213 -0.32 12.02 20.21
CA GLU A 213 -0.62 13.39 20.69
C GLU A 213 0.66 14.20 20.97
N VAL A 214 1.76 13.54 21.32
CA VAL A 214 3.06 14.15 21.63
C VAL A 214 3.78 14.69 20.38
N CYS A 215 3.51 14.12 19.20
CA CYS A 215 4.21 14.42 17.95
C CYS A 215 3.32 15.18 16.94
N LYS A 216 2.16 15.70 17.38
CA LYS A 216 1.32 16.57 16.57
C LYS A 216 1.92 17.97 16.47
N PRO A 217 1.86 18.64 15.31
CA PRO A 217 2.21 20.05 15.23
C PRO A 217 1.35 20.86 16.20
N VAL A 218 1.98 21.83 16.86
CA VAL A 218 1.34 22.69 17.85
C VAL A 218 1.23 24.11 17.30
N LEU A 219 0.13 24.78 17.64
CA LEU A 219 -0.07 26.20 17.37
C LEU A 219 -0.29 26.91 18.69
N THR A 220 0.68 27.70 19.13
CA THR A 220 0.61 28.36 20.44
C THR A 220 -0.43 29.48 20.43
N LEU A 221 -0.96 29.80 21.61
CA LEU A 221 -1.86 30.94 21.75
C LEU A 221 -1.23 32.27 21.30
N GLU A 222 0.08 32.43 21.47
CA GLU A 222 0.81 33.62 21.01
C GLU A 222 0.83 33.71 19.48
N GLN A 223 1.08 32.60 18.79
CA GLN A 223 1.03 32.55 17.33
C GLN A 223 -0.37 32.85 16.80
N VAL A 224 -1.41 32.36 17.47
CA VAL A 224 -2.81 32.70 17.17
C VAL A 224 -3.04 34.20 17.34
N LYS A 225 -2.57 34.80 18.43
CA LYS A 225 -2.71 36.25 18.67
C LYS A 225 -2.01 37.08 17.59
N LEU A 226 -0.81 36.69 17.17
CA LEU A 226 -0.09 37.36 16.09
C LEU A 226 -0.86 37.30 14.76
N ALA A 227 -1.44 36.15 14.41
CA ALA A 227 -2.27 36.01 13.22
C ALA A 227 -3.56 36.86 13.31
N ILE A 228 -4.17 36.95 14.49
CA ILE A 228 -5.34 37.81 14.74
C ILE A 228 -4.95 39.30 14.62
N ASP A 229 -3.80 39.70 15.15
CA ASP A 229 -3.31 41.07 15.08
C ASP A 229 -3.03 41.49 13.63
N GLU A 230 -2.41 40.61 12.84
CA GLU A 230 -2.19 40.83 11.42
C GLU A 230 -3.51 41.00 10.66
N TYR A 231 -4.48 40.13 10.95
CA TYR A 231 -5.83 40.23 10.40
C TYR A 231 -6.56 41.51 10.83
N ASN A 232 -6.39 41.95 12.08
CA ASN A 232 -6.93 43.20 12.59
C ASN A 232 -6.28 44.43 11.97
N ARG A 233 -4.96 44.40 11.69
CA ARG A 233 -4.27 45.47 10.95
C ARG A 233 -4.80 45.58 9.53
N TYR A 234 -4.99 44.45 8.84
CA TYR A 234 -5.63 44.41 7.53
C TYR A 234 -7.05 45.01 7.56
N LYS A 235 -7.85 44.69 8.56
CA LYS A 235 -9.20 45.28 8.68
C LYS A 235 -9.14 46.78 8.97
N SER A 236 -8.23 47.18 9.85
CA SER A 236 -8.02 48.58 10.22
C SER A 236 -7.64 49.44 9.02
N SER A 237 -6.86 48.93 8.07
CA SER A 237 -6.45 49.68 6.88
C SER A 237 -7.60 50.00 5.93
N ARG A 238 -8.72 49.25 5.97
CA ARG A 238 -9.90 49.50 5.13
C ARG A 238 -10.64 50.79 5.45
N CYS A 239 -10.47 51.33 6.66
CA CYS A 239 -11.02 52.63 7.09
C CYS A 239 -9.91 53.57 7.58
N CYS A 240 -8.80 53.66 6.85
CA CYS A 240 -7.68 54.55 7.18
C CYS A 240 -7.14 54.41 8.61
N GLY A 241 -7.27 53.22 9.23
CA GLY A 241 -6.86 52.94 10.61
C GLY A 241 -7.91 53.24 11.68
N LEU A 242 -8.98 53.97 11.36
CA LEU A 242 -9.99 54.42 12.33
C LEU A 242 -10.81 53.26 12.91
N SER A 243 -11.10 52.21 12.13
CA SER A 243 -11.83 51.04 12.64
C SER A 243 -11.03 50.25 13.68
N GLY A 244 -9.69 50.33 13.65
CA GLY A 244 -8.83 49.79 14.69
C GLY A 244 -8.87 50.63 15.96
N LEU A 245 -8.74 51.95 15.83
CA LEU A 245 -8.79 52.90 16.95
C LEU A 245 -10.13 52.87 17.70
N LEU A 246 -11.23 52.67 16.98
CA LEU A 246 -12.59 52.65 17.53
C LEU A 246 -13.08 51.24 17.93
N GLY A 247 -12.24 50.21 17.78
CA GLY A 247 -12.64 48.82 18.10
C GLY A 247 -13.71 48.22 17.15
N LEU A 248 -13.88 48.81 15.96
CA LEU A 248 -14.92 48.44 14.98
C LEU A 248 -14.49 47.35 14.00
N ASN A 249 -13.33 46.72 14.22
CA ASN A 249 -12.81 45.64 13.37
C ASN A 249 -13.74 44.40 13.31
N GLY A 250 -14.70 44.27 14.22
CA GLY A 250 -15.75 43.24 14.15
C GLY A 250 -16.66 43.39 12.93
N LEU A 251 -16.98 44.64 12.53
CA LEU A 251 -17.87 44.95 11.41
C LEU A 251 -17.30 44.54 10.04
N PHE A 252 -15.99 44.31 9.97
CA PHE A 252 -15.28 43.93 8.75
C PHE A 252 -14.80 42.46 8.78
N SER A 253 -15.21 41.70 9.78
CA SER A 253 -14.91 40.27 9.89
C SER A 253 -16.05 39.45 9.30
N SER A 254 -15.73 38.38 8.56
CA SER A 254 -16.77 37.42 8.22
C SER A 254 -17.20 36.62 9.46
N ASP A 255 -18.41 36.06 9.43
CA ASP A 255 -18.92 35.23 10.52
C ASP A 255 -18.00 34.02 10.76
N GLU A 256 -17.44 33.46 9.68
CA GLU A 256 -16.50 32.35 9.73
C GLU A 256 -15.19 32.74 10.43
N SER A 257 -14.62 33.90 10.10
CA SER A 257 -13.43 34.42 10.76
C SER A 257 -13.69 34.66 12.24
N THR A 258 -14.83 35.27 12.59
CA THR A 258 -15.21 35.54 13.98
C THR A 258 -15.37 34.25 14.77
N TYR A 259 -16.02 33.24 14.19
CA TYR A 259 -16.18 31.93 14.79
C TYR A 259 -14.83 31.22 14.98
N ALA A 260 -13.97 31.23 13.95
CA ALA A 260 -12.65 30.62 14.01
C ALA A 260 -11.75 31.28 15.05
N ILE A 261 -11.74 32.62 15.14
CA ILE A 261 -10.99 33.37 16.16
C ILE A 261 -11.45 32.98 17.57
N ARG A 262 -12.77 32.88 17.79
CA ARG A 262 -13.33 32.45 19.08
C ARG A 262 -12.90 31.02 19.41
N ALA A 263 -12.99 30.10 18.44
CA ALA A 263 -12.62 28.71 18.62
C ALA A 263 -11.12 28.52 18.90
N LEU A 264 -10.24 29.29 18.24
CA LEU A 264 -8.80 29.25 18.45
C LEU A 264 -8.41 29.78 19.84
N ASN A 265 -9.04 30.88 20.29
CA ASN A 265 -8.82 31.42 21.63
C ASN A 265 -9.37 30.50 22.73
N GLY A 266 -10.50 29.82 22.47
CA GLY A 266 -11.17 28.93 23.43
C GLY A 266 -10.67 27.49 23.45
N ALA A 267 -9.72 27.13 22.59
CA ALA A 267 -9.16 25.77 22.55
C ALA A 267 -8.38 25.43 23.84
N SER A 268 -8.50 24.19 24.30
CA SER A 268 -7.89 23.71 25.56
C SER A 268 -6.38 23.48 25.48
N CYS A 269 -5.83 23.21 24.30
CA CYS A 269 -4.40 22.96 24.10
C CYS A 269 -3.92 23.36 22.70
N ASP A 270 -2.60 23.48 22.52
CA ASP A 270 -1.98 23.97 21.28
C ASP A 270 -2.17 23.02 20.08
N THR A 271 -2.32 21.71 20.32
CA THR A 271 -2.65 20.73 19.27
C THR A 271 -4.06 20.95 18.76
N THR A 272 -5.03 21.19 19.64
CA THR A 272 -6.41 21.52 19.27
C THR A 272 -6.47 22.84 18.50
N ARG A 273 -5.68 23.84 18.90
CA ARG A 273 -5.54 25.11 18.15
C ARG A 273 -5.06 24.88 16.72
N PHE A 274 -4.04 24.04 16.55
CA PHE A 274 -3.51 23.68 15.25
C PHE A 274 -4.57 22.99 14.37
N GLU A 275 -5.31 22.03 14.91
CA GLU A 275 -6.37 21.31 14.18
C GLU A 275 -7.51 22.24 13.75
N ILE A 276 -7.95 23.15 14.62
CA ILE A 276 -8.98 24.15 14.31
C ILE A 276 -8.51 25.07 13.18
N ALA A 277 -7.28 25.59 13.26
CA ALA A 277 -6.71 26.47 12.24
C ALA A 277 -6.57 25.75 10.89
N GLN A 278 -6.08 24.51 10.89
CA GLN A 278 -5.94 23.70 9.68
C GLN A 278 -7.30 23.41 9.02
N ARG A 279 -8.32 23.07 9.83
CA ARG A 279 -9.68 22.84 9.32
C ARG A 279 -10.26 24.11 8.72
N TYR A 280 -10.05 25.26 9.36
CA TYR A 280 -10.48 26.56 8.86
C TYR A 280 -9.85 26.90 7.50
N MET A 281 -8.52 26.80 7.40
CA MET A 281 -7.79 27.08 6.15
C MET A 281 -8.24 26.17 4.99
N ARG A 282 -8.53 24.90 5.26
CA ARG A 282 -9.03 23.97 4.23
C ARG A 282 -10.42 24.33 3.73
N LYS A 283 -11.28 24.80 4.64
CA LYS A 283 -12.67 25.12 4.32
C LYS A 283 -12.82 26.51 3.68
N TYR A 284 -11.95 27.46 4.05
CA TYR A 284 -11.99 28.85 3.59
C TYR A 284 -10.62 29.33 3.11
N PRO A 285 -10.05 28.72 2.05
CA PRO A 285 -8.68 28.99 1.61
C PRO A 285 -8.47 30.43 1.13
N GLU A 286 -9.50 31.08 0.59
CA GLU A 286 -9.43 32.45 0.07
C GLU A 286 -9.71 33.52 1.13
N ASN A 287 -9.99 33.13 2.38
CA ASN A 287 -10.28 34.08 3.45
C ASN A 287 -8.99 34.75 3.96
N LYS A 288 -9.00 36.07 4.16
CA LYS A 288 -7.82 36.80 4.62
C LYS A 288 -7.29 36.32 5.98
N PHE A 289 -8.15 35.86 6.87
CA PHE A 289 -7.72 35.27 8.14
C PHE A 289 -6.99 33.92 7.92
N ALA A 290 -7.37 33.14 6.90
CA ALA A 290 -6.67 31.92 6.53
C ALA A 290 -5.27 32.23 5.96
N GLU A 291 -5.14 33.31 5.20
CA GLU A 291 -3.85 33.81 4.71
C GLU A 291 -2.92 34.20 5.87
N CYS A 292 -3.43 34.92 6.88
CA CYS A 292 -2.66 35.28 8.09
C CYS A 292 -2.27 34.06 8.94
N LEU A 293 -3.04 32.98 8.92
CA LEU A 293 -2.71 31.73 9.64
C LEU A 293 -1.66 30.87 8.92
N HIS A 294 -1.58 30.97 7.59
CA HIS A 294 -0.70 30.18 6.74
C HIS A 294 0.77 30.13 7.20
N PRO A 295 1.45 31.26 7.46
CA PRO A 295 2.87 31.24 7.85
C PRO A 295 3.11 30.54 9.20
N PHE A 296 2.14 30.58 10.12
CA PHE A 296 2.27 29.92 11.42
C PHE A 296 2.05 28.42 11.33
N ILE A 297 1.11 27.99 10.49
CA ILE A 297 0.84 26.57 10.24
C ILE A 297 2.00 25.90 9.52
N ASP A 298 2.61 26.56 8.54
CA ASP A 298 3.76 26.01 7.82
C ASP A 298 4.99 25.89 8.73
N ARG A 299 5.30 26.94 9.51
CA ARG A 299 6.39 26.88 10.50
C ARG A 299 6.16 25.80 11.55
N ALA A 300 4.94 25.65 12.05
CA ALA A 300 4.60 24.59 13.00
C ALA A 300 4.80 23.19 12.39
N ARG A 301 4.50 23.01 11.09
CA ARG A 301 4.78 21.76 10.38
C ARG A 301 6.27 21.54 10.16
N GLU A 302 7.01 22.57 9.77
CA GLU A 302 8.45 22.49 9.53
C GLU A 302 9.23 22.21 10.82
N ALA A 303 8.89 22.89 11.92
CA ALA A 303 9.48 22.65 13.23
C ALA A 303 9.22 21.22 13.72
N ASN A 304 7.96 20.76 13.62
CA ASN A 304 7.59 19.39 13.98
C ASN A 304 8.31 18.35 13.09
N ASN A 305 8.43 18.63 11.79
CA ASN A 305 9.17 17.76 10.89
C ASN A 305 10.65 17.72 11.27
N SER A 306 11.28 18.86 11.54
CA SER A 306 12.71 18.94 11.87
C SER A 306 13.04 18.23 13.18
N GLN A 307 12.14 18.30 14.17
CA GLN A 307 12.30 17.68 15.48
C GLN A 307 12.17 16.15 15.44
N TYR A 308 11.26 15.60 14.62
CA TYR A 308 10.92 14.18 14.64
C TYR A 308 11.34 13.38 13.40
N TRP A 309 11.76 14.02 12.30
CA TRP A 309 12.20 13.30 11.08
C TRP A 309 13.64 12.79 11.13
N HIS A 310 14.49 13.37 11.99
CA HIS A 310 15.90 13.01 12.09
C HIS A 310 16.21 12.09 13.29
N MET A 311 15.22 11.71 14.09
CA MET A 311 15.44 10.81 15.22
C MET A 311 15.65 9.36 14.74
N PRO A 312 16.77 8.71 15.10
CA PRO A 312 16.98 7.29 14.78
C PRO A 312 15.93 6.43 15.49
N SER A 313 15.48 5.39 14.80
CA SER A 313 14.36 4.49 15.16
C SER A 313 14.43 3.80 16.53
N ASN A 314 15.52 3.99 17.28
CA ASN A 314 15.80 3.34 18.56
C ASN A 314 15.50 4.22 19.79
N GLN A 315 14.96 5.43 19.60
CA GLN A 315 14.62 6.36 20.69
C GLN A 315 13.15 6.82 20.66
N ILE A 316 12.28 6.07 19.97
CA ILE A 316 10.81 6.23 19.99
C ILE A 316 10.19 5.03 20.69
#